data_AF-A0A1F8ULJ0-F1
#
_entry.id   AF-A0A1F8ULJ0-F1
#
_cell.length_a   1.000
_cell.length_b   1.000
_cell.length_c   1.000
_cell.angle_alpha   90.00
_cell.angle_beta   90.00
_cell.angle_gamma   90.00
#
_symmetry.space_group_name_H-M   'P 1'
#
loop_
_entity.id
_entity.type
_entity.pdbx_description
1 polymer ?
#
loop_
_entity_poly.entity_id
_entity_poly.type
_entity_poly.pdbx_seq_one_letter_code
_entity_poly.pdbx_strand_id
1 'polypeptide(L)'
;MNMFNYTDKVTDSEIEYYIRLLPEDHWNLECDLIIYDNEEQALQNVKNNEIFSSFDNDDMNFFKICATTKSRKGYTLIKEDFSRMKVVIFLYHTAGNGNFACVLYHELRHVYQAQYMLEMYRDNIKNYKNIDKCKREEYEGQQVETDANVFAKMYFGDNIKKITDKYGDREW
;
A
#
# COMPACT_ATOMS: atom_id res chain seq x y z
N MET A 1 -9.73 4.85 -8.77
CA MET A 1 -8.60 3.92 -8.57
C MET A 1 -8.25 3.23 -9.88
N ASN A 2 -6.99 3.28 -10.29
CA ASN A 2 -6.48 2.48 -11.42
C ASN A 2 -5.68 1.31 -10.87
N MET A 3 -5.71 0.16 -11.54
CA MET A 3 -5.00 -1.04 -11.10
C MET A 3 -3.96 -1.47 -12.13
N PHE A 4 -2.72 -1.60 -11.67
CA PHE A 4 -1.56 -2.06 -12.45
C PHE A 4 -1.04 -3.34 -11.79
N ASN A 5 -1.60 -4.46 -12.21
CA ASN A 5 -1.37 -5.75 -11.61
C ASN A 5 -0.31 -6.54 -12.39
N TYR A 6 0.83 -6.79 -11.77
CA TYR A 6 1.95 -7.55 -12.35
C TYR A 6 2.10 -8.94 -11.70
N THR A 7 1.02 -9.48 -11.11
CA THR A 7 1.03 -10.82 -10.53
C THR A 7 0.11 -11.80 -11.25
N ASP A 8 0.60 -13.04 -11.40
CA ASP A 8 -0.19 -14.19 -11.86
C ASP A 8 -0.91 -14.90 -10.69
N LYS A 9 -0.60 -14.53 -9.44
CA LYS A 9 -1.10 -15.17 -8.22
C LYS A 9 -2.37 -14.53 -7.66
N VAL A 10 -2.64 -13.28 -8.00
CA VAL A 10 -3.84 -12.53 -7.60
C VAL A 10 -4.39 -11.77 -8.81
N THR A 11 -5.66 -11.96 -9.12
CA THR A 11 -6.34 -11.30 -10.23
C THR A 11 -6.93 -9.94 -9.85
N ASP A 12 -7.21 -9.09 -10.83
CA ASP A 12 -7.87 -7.80 -10.62
C ASP A 12 -9.22 -7.95 -9.90
N SER A 13 -9.97 -9.00 -10.26
CA SER A 13 -11.26 -9.31 -9.61
C SER A 13 -11.14 -9.69 -8.14
N GLU A 14 -10.00 -10.29 -7.74
CA GLU A 14 -9.73 -10.60 -6.34
C GLU A 14 -9.40 -9.32 -5.56
N ILE A 15 -8.59 -8.44 -6.15
CA ILE A 15 -8.23 -7.13 -5.58
C ILE A 15 -9.48 -6.27 -5.40
N GLU A 16 -10.33 -6.18 -6.43
CA GLU A 16 -11.62 -5.49 -6.36
C GLU A 16 -12.51 -6.08 -5.26
N TYR A 17 -12.57 -7.41 -5.13
CA TYR A 17 -13.34 -8.04 -4.07
C TYR A 17 -12.82 -7.63 -2.68
N TYR A 18 -11.50 -7.60 -2.46
CA TYR A 18 -10.94 -7.13 -1.18
C TYR A 18 -11.33 -5.68 -0.89
N ILE A 19 -11.28 -4.79 -1.89
CA ILE A 19 -11.68 -3.38 -1.76
C ILE A 19 -13.16 -3.27 -1.40
N ARG A 20 -14.03 -4.08 -2.02
CA ARG A 20 -15.49 -4.07 -1.76
C ARG A 20 -15.88 -4.56 -0.37
N LEU A 21 -14.94 -5.14 0.39
CA LEU A 21 -15.13 -5.48 1.81
C LEU A 21 -14.84 -4.30 2.76
N LEU A 22 -14.26 -3.21 2.24
CA LEU A 22 -14.11 -1.94 2.96
C LEU A 22 -15.39 -1.08 2.84
N PRO A 23 -15.53 -0.02 3.64
CA PRO A 23 -16.63 0.93 3.50
C PRO A 23 -16.60 1.66 2.14
N GLU A 24 -17.76 2.15 1.70
CA GLU A 24 -17.97 2.65 0.32
C GLU A 24 -17.07 3.84 -0.06
N ASP A 25 -16.70 4.66 0.92
CA ASP A 25 -15.78 5.79 0.77
C ASP A 25 -14.34 5.37 0.39
N HIS A 26 -13.99 4.09 0.57
CA HIS A 26 -12.69 3.53 0.14
C HIS A 26 -12.75 2.94 -1.28
N TRP A 27 -13.93 2.75 -1.87
CA TRP A 27 -14.08 2.04 -3.15
C TRP A 27 -13.55 2.83 -4.34
N ASN A 28 -13.62 4.17 -4.26
CA ASN A 28 -13.30 5.07 -5.37
C ASN A 28 -12.15 6.02 -5.05
N LEU A 29 -11.23 5.61 -4.18
CA LEU A 29 -10.06 6.43 -3.85
C LEU A 29 -9.27 6.79 -5.12
N GLU A 30 -8.85 8.04 -5.19
CA GLU A 30 -7.99 8.56 -6.25
C GLU A 30 -6.53 8.10 -6.06
N CYS A 31 -6.24 6.86 -6.44
CA CYS A 31 -4.87 6.33 -6.45
C CYS A 31 -4.64 5.31 -7.57
N ASP A 32 -3.37 5.07 -7.86
CA ASP A 32 -2.91 3.94 -8.67
C ASP A 32 -2.46 2.80 -7.74
N LEU A 33 -3.10 1.63 -7.84
CA LEU A 33 -2.64 0.39 -7.19
C LEU A 33 -1.61 -0.30 -8.08
N ILE A 34 -0.48 -0.68 -7.51
CA ILE A 34 0.61 -1.33 -8.23
C ILE A 34 1.06 -2.55 -7.44
N ILE A 35 0.94 -3.74 -8.01
CA ILE A 35 1.16 -4.99 -7.29
C ILE A 35 2.18 -5.83 -8.05
N TYR A 36 3.21 -6.32 -7.34
CA TYR A 36 4.32 -7.06 -7.93
C TYR A 36 4.43 -8.47 -7.36
N ASP A 37 4.67 -9.46 -8.22
CA ASP A 37 4.91 -10.84 -7.79
C ASP A 37 6.37 -11.14 -7.48
N ASN A 38 7.31 -10.29 -7.91
CA ASN A 38 8.71 -10.43 -7.58
C ASN A 38 9.49 -9.10 -7.63
N GLU A 39 10.69 -9.14 -7.04
CA GLU A 39 11.62 -8.01 -6.97
C GLU A 39 12.06 -7.52 -8.36
N GLU A 40 12.31 -8.45 -9.30
CA GLU A 40 12.80 -8.09 -10.63
C GLU A 40 11.78 -7.22 -11.39
N GLN A 41 10.51 -7.62 -11.40
CA GLN A 41 9.41 -6.83 -11.97
C GLN A 41 9.31 -5.45 -11.33
N ALA A 42 9.37 -5.38 -10.00
CA ALA A 42 9.31 -4.12 -9.26
C ALA A 42 10.45 -3.18 -9.67
N LEU A 43 11.68 -3.67 -9.74
CA LEU A 43 12.87 -2.88 -10.10
C LEU A 43 12.92 -2.50 -11.58
N GLN A 44 12.42 -3.34 -12.49
CA GLN A 44 12.31 -3.00 -13.91
C GLN A 44 11.30 -1.88 -14.13
N ASN A 45 10.17 -1.91 -13.42
CA ASN A 45 9.10 -0.92 -13.54
C ASN A 45 9.60 0.50 -13.18
N VAL A 46 10.40 0.65 -12.11
CA VAL A 46 10.96 1.96 -11.72
C VAL A 46 11.86 2.59 -12.79
N LYS A 47 12.56 1.79 -13.59
CA LYS A 47 13.55 2.32 -14.55
C LYS A 47 12.91 2.96 -15.78
N ASN A 48 11.72 2.51 -16.19
CA ASN A 48 11.16 2.80 -17.51
C ASN A 48 9.64 3.07 -17.53
N ASN A 49 9.00 3.29 -16.38
CA ASN A 49 7.54 3.43 -16.33
C ASN A 49 7.06 4.87 -16.08
N GLU A 50 6.19 5.35 -16.96
CA GLU A 50 5.53 6.66 -16.87
C GLU A 50 4.73 6.83 -15.57
N ILE A 51 4.24 5.73 -14.99
CA ILE A 51 3.58 5.73 -13.69
C ILE A 51 4.48 6.42 -12.65
N PHE A 52 5.79 6.17 -12.65
CA PHE A 52 6.79 6.72 -11.72
C PHE A 52 7.45 8.04 -12.13
N SER A 53 7.23 8.50 -13.36
CA SER A 53 7.86 9.72 -13.90
C SER A 53 7.64 11.02 -13.10
N SER A 54 6.60 11.08 -12.27
CA SER A 54 6.22 12.27 -11.51
C SER A 54 6.86 12.37 -10.11
N PHE A 55 7.70 11.42 -9.72
CA PHE A 55 8.35 11.37 -8.41
C PHE A 55 9.84 11.66 -8.54
N ASP A 56 10.45 12.20 -7.49
CA ASP A 56 11.86 12.55 -7.51
C ASP A 56 12.78 11.33 -7.33
N ASN A 57 14.08 11.53 -7.52
CA ASN A 57 15.06 10.44 -7.45
C ASN A 57 15.16 9.83 -6.05
N ASP A 58 14.86 10.59 -5.00
CA ASP A 58 14.97 10.11 -3.62
C ASP A 58 13.81 9.15 -3.31
N ASP A 59 12.58 9.52 -3.70
CA ASP A 59 11.41 8.65 -3.65
C ASP A 59 11.63 7.35 -4.43
N MET A 60 12.26 7.45 -5.62
CA MET A 60 12.56 6.28 -6.45
C MET A 60 13.66 5.39 -5.85
N ASN A 61 14.64 5.97 -5.17
CA ASN A 61 15.66 5.19 -4.47
C ASN A 61 15.06 4.51 -3.23
N PHE A 62 14.16 5.18 -2.52
CA PHE A 62 13.42 4.59 -1.41
C PHE A 62 12.54 3.42 -1.86
N PHE A 63 11.84 3.54 -3.00
CA PHE A 63 11.14 2.41 -3.62
C PHE A 63 12.06 1.21 -3.78
N LYS A 64 13.25 1.41 -4.39
CA LYS A 64 14.17 0.30 -4.69
C LYS A 64 14.62 -0.40 -3.40
N ILE A 65 14.89 0.36 -2.35
CA ILE A 65 15.23 -0.19 -1.02
C ILE A 65 14.06 -1.02 -0.48
N CYS A 66 12.82 -0.52 -0.57
CA CYS A 66 11.65 -1.26 -0.11
C CYS A 66 11.39 -2.53 -0.91
N ALA A 67 11.54 -2.48 -2.24
CA ALA A 67 11.35 -3.63 -3.12
C ALA A 67 12.36 -4.76 -2.84
N THR A 68 13.57 -4.43 -2.40
CA THR A 68 14.63 -5.41 -2.13
C THR A 68 14.68 -5.89 -0.68
N THR A 69 14.08 -5.14 0.26
CA THR A 69 14.12 -5.48 1.68
C THR A 69 12.89 -6.26 2.12
N LYS A 70 13.10 -7.47 2.67
CA LYS A 70 12.03 -8.38 3.15
C LYS A 70 11.11 -7.81 4.25
N SER A 71 11.40 -6.63 4.78
CA SER A 71 10.66 -6.07 5.92
C SER A 71 9.43 -5.25 5.53
N ARG A 72 9.29 -4.83 4.27
CA ARG A 72 8.19 -3.99 3.80
C ARG A 72 7.31 -4.77 2.83
N LYS A 73 6.01 -4.87 3.13
CA LYS A 73 5.04 -5.62 2.32
C LYS A 73 4.25 -4.74 1.37
N GLY A 74 4.06 -3.48 1.73
CA GLY A 74 3.44 -2.46 0.89
C GLY A 74 3.73 -1.08 1.46
N TYR A 75 3.47 -0.04 0.68
CA TYR A 75 3.59 1.35 1.10
C TYR A 75 2.87 2.30 0.14
N THR A 76 2.57 3.51 0.61
CA THR A 76 1.90 4.55 -0.15
C THR A 76 2.88 5.67 -0.52
N LEU A 77 3.01 5.97 -1.80
CA LEU A 77 3.76 7.12 -2.34
C LEU A 77 2.81 8.25 -2.64
N ILE A 78 3.09 9.44 -2.10
CA ILE A 78 2.24 10.62 -2.27
C ILE A 78 3.10 11.79 -2.69
N LYS A 79 2.71 12.45 -3.79
CA LYS A 79 3.38 13.67 -4.24
C LYS A 79 3.13 14.82 -3.26
N GLU A 80 4.08 15.73 -3.11
CA GLU A 80 4.02 16.84 -2.16
C GLU A 80 2.75 17.72 -2.29
N ASP A 81 2.22 17.85 -3.50
CA ASP A 81 0.99 18.59 -3.80
C ASP A 81 -0.29 17.74 -3.69
N PHE A 82 -0.19 16.47 -3.28
CA PHE A 82 -1.27 15.49 -3.19
C PHE A 82 -1.97 15.16 -4.51
N SER A 83 -1.46 15.65 -5.64
CA SER A 83 -2.09 15.45 -6.96
C SER A 83 -1.93 14.02 -7.49
N ARG A 84 -1.03 13.22 -6.90
CA ARG A 84 -0.80 11.85 -7.31
C ARG A 84 -0.44 10.96 -6.14
N MET A 85 -1.18 9.86 -6.01
CA MET A 85 -1.02 8.85 -4.96
C MET A 85 -0.90 7.48 -5.58
N LYS A 86 0.02 6.68 -5.05
CA LYS A 86 0.19 5.28 -5.45
C LYS A 86 0.26 4.41 -4.22
N VAL A 87 -0.39 3.26 -4.30
CA VAL A 87 -0.22 2.18 -3.34
C VAL A 87 0.57 1.09 -4.03
N VAL A 88 1.72 0.75 -3.46
CA VAL A 88 2.59 -0.30 -3.96
C VAL A 88 2.51 -1.49 -3.00
N ILE A 89 2.26 -2.69 -3.52
CA ILE A 89 2.25 -3.93 -2.74
C ILE A 89 3.22 -4.94 -3.36
N PHE A 90 4.10 -5.49 -2.52
CA PHE A 90 5.03 -6.54 -2.88
C PHE A 90 4.44 -7.89 -2.45
N LEU A 91 3.75 -8.58 -3.36
CA LEU A 91 3.03 -9.81 -3.04
C LEU A 91 3.98 -10.92 -2.55
N TYR A 92 5.21 -10.96 -3.09
CA TYR A 92 6.28 -11.87 -2.63
C TYR A 92 6.80 -11.58 -1.20
N HIS A 93 6.30 -10.54 -0.54
CA HIS A 93 6.51 -10.27 0.88
C HIS A 93 5.25 -10.49 1.72
N THR A 94 4.09 -10.68 1.08
CA THR A 94 2.83 -11.00 1.75
C THR A 94 2.58 -12.51 1.74
N ALA A 95 2.85 -13.20 2.84
CA ALA A 95 2.39 -14.58 3.01
C ALA A 95 0.86 -14.62 3.24
N GLY A 96 0.07 -15.18 2.32
CA GLY A 96 -1.36 -15.44 2.53
C GLY A 96 -2.33 -14.35 2.06
N ASN A 97 -3.54 -14.78 1.65
CA ASN A 97 -4.64 -13.90 1.24
C ASN A 97 -5.01 -12.89 2.33
N GLY A 98 -5.04 -13.34 3.59
CA GLY A 98 -5.39 -12.48 4.72
C GLY A 98 -4.37 -11.36 4.95
N ASN A 99 -3.09 -11.67 4.82
CA ASN A 99 -2.02 -10.70 4.97
C ASN A 99 -1.99 -9.71 3.80
N PHE A 100 -2.26 -10.15 2.57
CA PHE A 100 -2.43 -9.24 1.44
C PHE A 100 -3.60 -8.27 1.68
N ALA A 101 -4.76 -8.76 2.10
CA ALA A 101 -5.89 -7.91 2.43
C ALA A 101 -5.56 -6.91 3.54
N CYS A 102 -4.89 -7.34 4.61
CA CYS A 102 -4.46 -6.46 5.70
C CYS A 102 -3.51 -5.36 5.20
N VAL A 103 -2.53 -5.69 4.36
CA VAL A 103 -1.60 -4.69 3.78
C VAL A 103 -2.34 -3.74 2.85
N LEU A 104 -3.22 -4.26 1.98
CA LEU A 104 -4.04 -3.43 1.09
C LEU A 104 -4.90 -2.44 1.89
N TYR A 105 -5.55 -2.89 2.96
CA TYR A 105 -6.41 -2.04 3.80
C TYR A 105 -5.62 -0.96 4.52
N HIS A 106 -4.42 -1.30 4.99
CA HIS A 106 -3.49 -0.35 5.61
C HIS A 106 -3.11 0.77 4.64
N GLU A 107 -2.67 0.42 3.44
CA GLU A 107 -2.20 1.41 2.48
C GLU A 107 -3.35 2.23 1.87
N LEU A 108 -4.51 1.64 1.64
CA LEU A 108 -5.70 2.40 1.24
C LEU A 108 -6.17 3.38 2.32
N ARG A 109 -5.95 3.06 3.60
CA ARG A 109 -6.25 3.99 4.69
C ARG A 109 -5.38 5.24 4.63
N HIS A 110 -4.09 5.10 4.28
CA HIS A 110 -3.20 6.24 4.04
C HIS A 110 -3.71 7.13 2.91
N VAL A 111 -4.18 6.54 1.81
CA VAL A 111 -4.79 7.28 0.69
C VAL A 111 -6.06 8.02 1.14
N TYR A 112 -6.93 7.36 1.90
CA TYR A 112 -8.12 8.00 2.44
C TYR A 112 -7.77 9.20 3.34
N GLN A 113 -6.81 9.01 4.25
CA GLN A 113 -6.36 10.08 5.15
C GLN A 113 -5.77 11.27 4.37
N ALA A 114 -5.01 10.99 3.31
CA ALA A 114 -4.47 12.02 2.44
C ALA A 114 -5.56 12.83 1.70
N GLN A 115 -6.62 12.17 1.22
CA GLN A 115 -7.70 12.82 0.47
C GLN A 115 -8.68 13.59 1.37
N TYR A 116 -9.09 12.98 2.48
CA TYR A 116 -10.24 13.47 3.25
C TYR A 116 -9.89 13.94 4.67
N MET A 117 -8.66 13.70 5.13
CA MET A 117 -8.17 14.09 6.46
C MET A 117 -6.87 14.89 6.37
N LEU A 118 -6.76 15.72 5.32
CA LEU A 118 -5.52 16.38 4.91
C LEU A 118 -4.85 17.20 6.01
N GLU A 119 -5.60 17.86 6.89
CA GLU A 119 -5.04 18.64 8.01
C GLU A 119 -4.26 17.74 8.97
N MET A 120 -4.88 16.63 9.40
CA MET A 120 -4.25 15.62 10.23
C MET A 120 -3.09 14.92 9.51
N TYR A 121 -3.19 14.71 8.19
CA TYR A 121 -2.19 14.02 7.40
C TYR A 121 -0.93 14.89 7.14
N ARG A 122 -1.11 16.17 6.83
CA ARG A 122 -0.01 17.13 6.56
C ARG A 122 0.89 17.38 7.76
N ASP A 123 0.30 17.49 8.94
CA ASP A 123 1.06 17.75 10.17
C ASP A 123 1.91 16.53 10.58
N ASN A 124 1.49 15.33 10.19
CA ASN A 124 2.21 14.08 10.48
C ASN A 124 3.28 13.72 9.43
N ILE A 125 3.12 14.11 8.15
CA ILE A 125 4.00 13.67 7.04
C ILE A 125 5.12 14.63 6.64
N LYS A 126 5.17 15.86 7.15
CA LYS A 126 6.31 16.77 6.93
C LYS A 126 7.69 16.19 7.28
N ASN A 127 7.75 14.99 7.90
CA ASN A 127 8.97 14.26 8.24
C ASN A 127 9.32 13.06 7.32
N TYR A 128 8.55 12.76 6.26
CA TYR A 128 8.74 11.54 5.45
C TYR A 128 9.97 11.57 4.51
N LYS A 129 10.50 12.76 4.17
CA LYS A 129 11.58 12.90 3.16
C LYS A 129 12.98 12.37 3.56
N ASN A 130 13.17 11.71 4.71
CA ASN A 130 14.50 11.16 5.11
C ASN A 130 14.41 10.21 6.32
N ILE A 131 13.85 9.00 6.14
CA ILE A 131 13.73 8.01 7.21
C ILE A 131 14.71 6.87 6.99
N ASP A 132 15.91 7.04 7.56
CA ASP A 132 16.83 5.94 7.88
C ASP A 132 16.21 5.02 8.94
N LYS A 133 16.74 3.79 9.09
CA LYS A 133 16.17 2.71 9.91
C LYS A 133 15.82 3.11 11.36
N CYS A 134 16.54 4.10 11.92
CA CYS A 134 16.31 4.65 13.27
C CYS A 134 15.03 5.49 13.42
N LYS A 135 14.41 6.00 12.34
CA LYS A 135 13.17 6.78 12.40
C LYS A 135 11.90 5.95 12.20
N ARG A 136 12.03 4.64 12.00
CA ARG A 136 10.90 3.71 11.86
C ARG A 136 10.10 3.59 13.16
N GLU A 137 10.78 3.51 14.31
CA GLU A 137 10.14 3.43 15.63
C GLU A 137 9.38 4.73 15.97
N GLU A 138 9.91 5.88 15.55
CA GLU A 138 9.23 7.19 15.68
C GLU A 138 7.99 7.30 14.77
N TYR A 139 8.01 6.63 13.62
CA TYR A 139 6.89 6.62 12.66
C TYR A 139 5.79 5.62 13.04
N GLU A 140 6.14 4.44 13.52
CA GLU A 140 5.17 3.43 14.01
C GLU A 140 4.30 3.99 15.16
N GLY A 141 4.79 5.00 15.89
CA GLY A 141 4.04 5.72 16.92
C GLY A 141 3.23 6.93 16.45
N GLN A 142 3.28 7.32 15.17
CA GLN A 142 2.49 8.45 14.68
C GLN A 142 1.00 8.08 14.59
N GLN A 143 0.14 9.06 14.84
CA GLN A 143 -1.31 8.86 14.82
C GLN A 143 -1.78 8.31 13.46
N VAL A 144 -1.22 8.81 12.35
CA VAL A 144 -1.58 8.38 10.99
C VAL A 144 -1.34 6.89 10.75
N GLU A 145 -0.18 6.38 11.20
CA GLU A 145 0.21 4.97 11.06
C GLU A 145 -0.52 4.08 12.07
N THR A 146 -0.77 4.58 13.28
CA THR A 146 -1.58 3.89 14.29
C THR A 146 -3.00 3.71 13.80
N ASP A 147 -3.62 4.77 13.26
CA ASP A 147 -4.97 4.74 12.69
C ASP A 147 -5.05 3.78 11.50
N ALA A 148 -4.06 3.79 10.61
CA ALA A 148 -3.98 2.85 9.50
C ALA A 148 -3.90 1.40 9.97
N ASN A 149 -3.06 1.12 10.97
CA ASN A 149 -2.93 -0.21 11.57
C ASN A 149 -4.21 -0.68 12.26
N VAL A 150 -4.87 0.19 13.04
CA VAL A 150 -6.14 -0.12 13.71
C VAL A 150 -7.23 -0.39 12.67
N PHE A 151 -7.34 0.47 11.67
CA PHE A 151 -8.29 0.30 10.57
C PHE A 151 -8.07 -1.03 9.85
N ALA A 152 -6.83 -1.31 9.43
CA ALA A 152 -6.48 -2.54 8.72
C ALA A 152 -6.82 -3.79 9.54
N LYS A 153 -6.45 -3.82 10.84
CA LYS A 153 -6.74 -4.95 11.73
C LYS A 153 -8.24 -5.17 11.94
N MET A 154 -8.99 -4.09 12.12
CA MET A 154 -10.44 -4.16 12.31
C MET A 154 -11.13 -4.76 11.08
N TYR A 155 -10.92 -4.18 9.90
CA TYR A 155 -11.58 -4.65 8.68
C TYR A 155 -11.01 -5.99 8.19
N PHE A 156 -9.74 -6.28 8.43
CA PHE A 156 -9.21 -7.62 8.22
C PHE A 156 -9.92 -8.64 9.14
N GLY A 157 -10.03 -8.36 10.44
CA GLY A 157 -10.70 -9.23 11.41
C GLY A 157 -12.15 -9.51 11.07
N ASP A 158 -12.90 -8.48 10.66
CA ASP A 158 -14.31 -8.60 10.27
C ASP A 158 -14.51 -9.43 8.99
N ASN A 159 -13.51 -9.46 8.12
CA ASN A 159 -13.61 -10.05 6.80
C ASN A 159 -12.77 -11.31 6.59
N ILE A 160 -11.89 -11.69 7.52
CA ILE A 160 -10.98 -12.84 7.37
C ILE A 160 -11.75 -14.12 7.03
N LYS A 161 -12.89 -14.38 7.69
CA LYS A 161 -13.72 -15.54 7.40
C LYS A 161 -14.26 -15.52 5.97
N LYS A 162 -14.78 -14.38 5.50
CA LYS A 162 -15.28 -14.23 4.12
C LYS A 162 -14.18 -14.42 3.08
N ILE A 163 -12.96 -13.97 3.39
CA ILE A 163 -11.79 -14.11 2.52
C ILE A 163 -11.36 -15.57 2.46
N THR A 164 -11.20 -16.22 3.61
CA THR A 164 -10.81 -17.63 3.71
C THR A 164 -11.86 -18.56 3.09
N ASP A 165 -13.15 -18.32 3.31
CA ASP A 165 -14.23 -19.12 2.72
C ASP A 165 -14.23 -19.03 1.18
N LYS A 166 -13.81 -17.89 0.61
CA LYS A 166 -13.80 -17.67 -0.85
C LYS A 166 -12.53 -18.16 -1.54
N TYR A 167 -11.36 -17.89 -0.97
CA TYR A 167 -10.07 -18.12 -1.65
C TYR A 167 -9.17 -19.15 -0.95
N GLY A 168 -9.51 -19.53 0.28
CA GLY A 168 -8.61 -20.24 1.19
C GLY A 168 -7.50 -19.32 1.71
N ASP A 169 -6.63 -19.84 2.58
CA ASP A 169 -5.38 -19.17 2.94
C ASP A 169 -4.22 -19.84 2.19
N ARG A 170 -3.77 -19.21 1.10
CA ARG A 170 -2.72 -19.74 0.23
C ARG A 170 -1.43 -18.98 0.48
N GLU A 171 -0.39 -19.68 0.89
CA GLU A 171 0.96 -19.12 0.88
C GLU A 171 1.43 -18.93 -0.57
N TRP A 172 2.11 -17.82 -0.84
CA TRP A 172 2.57 -17.38 -2.16
C TRP A 172 4.08 -17.19 -2.22
#